data_AF-A0A939X1W5-F1
#
_entry.id   AF-A0A939X1W5-F1
#
_cell.length_a   1.000
_cell.length_b   1.000
_cell.length_c   1.000
_cell.angle_alpha   90.00
_cell.angle_beta   90.00
_cell.angle_gamma   90.00
#
_symmetry.space_group_name_H-M   'P 1'
#
loop_
_entity.id
_entity.type
_entity.pdbx_description
1 polymer ?
#
loop_
_entity_poly.entity_id
_entity_poly.type
_entity_poly.pdbx_seq_one_letter_code
_entity_poly.pdbx_strand_id
1 'polypeptide(L)'
;MSKTNELVPALKDGKALFSVYNPARDADNFLNDIDLSEKHFITVSALANGAHIKKALQHQNIHILVVEKNAESIAILFEHFDFTDILKNESFSLCCVSELETAFRNSYIPQLYGNFSHKALRPWVQYNPEAEEQIQNILRKCLESISADYSVQAHFAKVWQRNILRNLKTLSSLSYNSFDFPLEKRASIIGAGPSLDGGIEFLKKNRESRYIIATDTAWRILLQNGISADAVVTIDGQNISYRHFIDKFPDSRTLFVADLCSHPAIAEKAQKNGNAVQFFASKHPLCLFAKQYAKEHNQYFPPEIDTTSGTVTIAALDFAVKAGFKEIELFGADFAYTNSKAYAKGSYLDPTFENEATVINPKETAFNALMFRTPVIRRDKSTVTTEVLNRYASALDLYLQNCHAKLSVYKYIEGKLISIFERNHSGSEKNVPIFLPKTLYKSFDYADFKIRLLNLLENHDPALTAAILPLAAWCERTGRYKSSSDSIESVFDYAYKMAKK
;
A
#
# COMPACT_ATOMS: atom_id res chain seq x y z
N MET A 1 1.90 -25.69 -42.48
CA MET A 1 2.67 -24.85 -43.42
C MET A 1 1.73 -23.85 -44.05
N SER A 2 2.07 -22.55 -43.98
CA SER A 2 1.38 -21.49 -44.72
C SER A 2 1.69 -21.59 -46.22
N LYS A 3 0.96 -20.82 -47.04
CA LYS A 3 1.27 -20.65 -48.48
C LYS A 3 2.58 -19.90 -48.73
N THR A 4 3.18 -19.32 -47.69
CA THR A 4 4.50 -18.66 -47.69
C THR A 4 5.61 -19.54 -47.14
N ASN A 5 5.37 -20.84 -46.93
CA ASN A 5 6.31 -21.82 -46.34
C ASN A 5 6.70 -21.54 -44.88
N GLU A 6 5.89 -20.80 -44.13
CA GLU A 6 6.08 -20.59 -42.69
C GLU A 6 5.31 -21.64 -41.89
N LEU A 7 5.88 -22.08 -40.76
CA LEU A 7 5.17 -22.93 -39.81
C LEU A 7 4.20 -22.06 -38.99
N VAL A 8 2.92 -22.45 -39.03
CA VAL A 8 1.85 -21.77 -38.30
C VAL A 8 1.23 -22.78 -37.34
N PRO A 9 1.25 -22.50 -36.02
CA PRO A 9 0.61 -23.38 -35.05
C PRO A 9 -0.89 -23.43 -35.26
N ALA A 10 -1.44 -24.63 -35.16
CA ALA A 10 -2.87 -24.89 -35.23
C ALA A 10 -3.37 -25.45 -33.90
N LEU A 11 -4.58 -25.07 -33.55
CA LEU A 11 -5.30 -25.57 -32.39
C LEU A 11 -5.78 -27.00 -32.67
N LYS A 12 -6.18 -27.75 -31.62
CA LYS A 12 -6.63 -29.14 -31.79
C LYS A 12 -7.88 -29.27 -32.66
N ASP A 13 -8.67 -28.20 -32.80
CA ASP A 13 -9.82 -28.13 -33.71
C ASP A 13 -9.42 -27.87 -35.18
N GLY A 14 -8.12 -27.80 -35.47
CA GLY A 14 -7.56 -27.60 -36.81
C GLY A 14 -7.47 -26.14 -37.25
N LYS A 15 -7.91 -25.17 -36.44
CA LYS A 15 -7.80 -23.75 -36.79
C LYS A 15 -6.39 -23.22 -36.54
N ALA A 16 -5.83 -22.56 -37.54
CA ALA A 16 -4.54 -21.88 -37.43
C ALA A 16 -4.63 -20.62 -36.56
N LEU A 17 -3.59 -20.35 -35.76
CA LEU A 17 -3.51 -19.13 -34.93
C LEU A 17 -3.21 -17.86 -35.74
N PHE A 18 -2.66 -18.01 -36.95
CA PHE A 18 -2.44 -16.95 -37.93
C PHE A 18 -3.00 -17.33 -39.29
N SER A 19 -3.20 -16.35 -40.17
CA SER A 19 -3.60 -16.55 -41.55
C SER A 19 -2.63 -17.50 -42.26
N VAL A 20 -3.16 -18.62 -42.74
CA VAL A 20 -2.41 -19.61 -43.55
C VAL A 20 -1.97 -19.00 -44.90
N TYR A 21 -2.54 -17.85 -45.30
CA TYR A 21 -2.21 -17.17 -46.56
C TYR A 21 -1.03 -16.20 -46.42
N ASN A 22 -0.95 -15.44 -45.32
CA ASN A 22 0.14 -14.50 -45.06
C ASN A 22 0.24 -14.21 -43.53
N PRO A 23 0.96 -15.05 -42.76
CA PRO A 23 1.13 -14.86 -41.32
C PRO A 23 1.85 -13.56 -40.97
N ALA A 24 2.82 -13.13 -41.79
CA ALA A 24 3.56 -11.89 -41.59
C ALA A 24 2.64 -10.66 -41.59
N ARG A 25 1.62 -10.61 -42.46
CA ARG A 25 0.64 -9.52 -42.48
C ARG A 25 -0.20 -9.43 -41.20
N ASP A 26 -0.55 -10.57 -40.61
CA ASP A 26 -1.29 -10.59 -39.34
C ASP A 26 -0.41 -10.10 -38.18
N ALA A 27 0.88 -10.47 -38.19
CA ALA A 27 1.87 -9.93 -37.28
C ALA A 27 2.06 -8.41 -37.50
N ASP A 28 2.01 -7.94 -38.74
CA ASP A 28 2.12 -6.51 -39.06
C ASP A 28 0.96 -5.71 -38.51
N ASN A 29 -0.26 -6.25 -38.62
CA ASN A 29 -1.46 -5.58 -38.15
C ASN A 29 -1.62 -5.60 -36.62
N PHE A 30 -0.81 -6.40 -35.92
CA PHE A 30 -0.93 -6.60 -34.48
C PHE A 30 -0.75 -5.33 -33.65
N LEU A 31 -0.11 -4.28 -34.20
CA LEU A 31 0.16 -3.03 -33.49
C LEU A 31 -0.53 -1.80 -34.10
N ASN A 32 -1.40 -1.97 -35.11
CA ASN A 32 -1.92 -0.83 -35.89
C ASN A 32 -2.72 0.20 -35.06
N ASP A 33 -3.35 -0.23 -33.98
CA ASP A 33 -4.14 0.56 -33.03
C ASP A 33 -3.34 1.00 -31.78
N ILE A 34 -2.04 0.70 -31.73
CA ILE A 34 -1.14 1.13 -30.66
C ILE A 34 -0.33 2.33 -31.13
N ASP A 35 -0.32 3.39 -30.33
CA ASP A 35 0.59 4.52 -30.57
C ASP A 35 2.01 4.14 -30.15
N LEU A 36 2.86 3.87 -31.13
CA LEU A 36 4.25 3.44 -30.96
C LEU A 36 5.18 4.58 -30.54
N SER A 37 4.72 5.84 -30.58
CA SER A 37 5.49 6.98 -30.07
C SER A 37 5.48 7.04 -28.54
N GLU A 38 4.45 6.45 -27.92
CA GLU A 38 4.27 6.41 -26.47
C GLU A 38 4.74 5.08 -25.89
N LYS A 39 5.10 5.09 -24.59
CA LYS A 39 5.39 3.85 -23.87
C LYS A 39 4.11 3.03 -23.69
N HIS A 40 4.23 1.73 -23.94
CA HIS A 40 3.12 0.79 -23.83
C HIS A 40 3.50 -0.52 -23.14
N PHE A 41 2.63 -0.98 -22.24
CA PHE A 41 2.63 -2.32 -21.70
C PHE A 41 1.50 -3.13 -22.34
N ILE A 42 1.84 -4.17 -23.11
CA ILE A 42 0.90 -4.98 -23.87
C ILE A 42 0.83 -6.37 -23.26
N THR A 43 -0.35 -6.78 -22.83
CA THR A 43 -0.61 -8.19 -22.52
C THR A 43 -1.14 -8.89 -23.76
N VAL A 44 -0.65 -10.10 -24.04
CA VAL A 44 -1.02 -10.85 -25.25
C VAL A 44 -1.50 -12.25 -24.89
N SER A 45 -2.76 -12.56 -25.19
CA SER A 45 -3.25 -13.94 -25.15
C SER A 45 -2.72 -14.70 -26.38
N ALA A 46 -1.96 -15.76 -26.10
CA ALA A 46 -1.27 -16.65 -27.04
C ALA A 46 0.11 -16.20 -27.52
N LEU A 47 1.08 -17.11 -27.40
CA LEU A 47 2.43 -16.95 -27.95
C LEU A 47 2.50 -17.30 -29.44
N ALA A 48 1.68 -18.25 -29.89
CA ALA A 48 1.70 -18.79 -31.25
C ALA A 48 3.15 -19.10 -31.72
N ASN A 49 3.57 -18.66 -32.91
CA ASN A 49 4.96 -18.79 -33.37
C ASN A 49 5.85 -17.57 -33.05
N GLY A 50 5.34 -16.62 -32.26
CA GLY A 50 6.08 -15.44 -31.81
C GLY A 50 6.31 -14.34 -32.86
N ALA A 51 5.80 -14.45 -34.09
CA ALA A 51 6.05 -13.46 -35.14
C ALA A 51 5.58 -12.03 -34.77
N HIS A 52 4.37 -11.92 -34.22
CA HIS A 52 3.82 -10.65 -33.72
C HIS A 52 4.61 -10.09 -32.53
N ILE A 53 5.08 -10.97 -31.64
CA ILE A 53 5.90 -10.59 -30.49
C ILE A 53 7.25 -10.05 -30.95
N LYS A 54 7.93 -10.78 -31.85
CA LYS A 54 9.23 -10.37 -32.41
C LYS A 54 9.13 -9.00 -33.08
N LYS A 55 8.02 -8.73 -33.77
CA LYS A 55 7.77 -7.42 -34.39
C LYS A 55 7.56 -6.32 -33.35
N ALA A 56 6.74 -6.58 -32.33
CA ALA A 56 6.50 -5.62 -31.26
C ALA A 56 7.77 -5.28 -30.46
N LEU A 57 8.63 -6.26 -30.21
CA LEU A 57 9.91 -6.06 -29.52
C LEU A 57 10.96 -5.31 -30.36
N GLN A 58 10.69 -4.97 -31.63
CA GLN A 58 11.54 -4.03 -32.39
C GLN A 58 11.41 -2.59 -31.89
N HIS A 59 10.33 -2.28 -31.17
CA HIS A 59 10.07 -0.97 -30.60
C HIS A 59 10.52 -0.92 -29.15
N GLN A 60 11.51 -0.07 -28.85
CA GLN A 60 12.07 0.08 -27.48
C GLN A 60 11.05 0.57 -26.44
N ASN A 61 9.93 1.16 -26.88
CA ASN A 61 8.86 1.68 -26.03
C ASN A 61 7.85 0.61 -25.60
N ILE A 62 7.93 -0.62 -26.12
CA ILE A 62 6.96 -1.68 -25.88
C ILE A 62 7.50 -2.69 -24.87
N HIS A 63 6.70 -2.98 -23.84
CA HIS A 63 6.88 -4.12 -22.95
C HIS A 63 5.74 -5.11 -23.13
N ILE A 64 6.04 -6.40 -23.12
CA ILE A 64 5.09 -7.45 -23.48
C ILE A 64 5.05 -8.52 -22.40
N LEU A 65 3.84 -8.80 -21.92
CA LEU A 65 3.54 -9.99 -21.13
C LEU A 65 2.65 -10.93 -21.93
N VAL A 66 3.20 -12.04 -22.39
CA VAL A 66 2.42 -13.09 -23.05
C VAL A 66 1.79 -13.99 -21.99
N VAL A 67 0.52 -14.30 -22.19
CA VAL A 67 -0.26 -15.21 -21.37
C VAL A 67 -0.65 -16.41 -22.21
N GLU A 68 -0.20 -17.58 -21.82
CA GLU A 68 -0.64 -18.84 -22.41
C GLU A 68 -1.55 -19.63 -21.47
N LYS A 69 -2.37 -20.52 -22.07
CA LYS A 69 -3.38 -21.28 -21.32
C LYS A 69 -2.77 -22.04 -20.14
N ASN A 70 -1.72 -22.80 -20.41
CA ASN A 70 -1.05 -23.67 -19.45
C ASN A 70 0.36 -24.06 -19.91
N ALA A 71 1.11 -24.68 -19.01
CA ALA A 71 2.49 -25.10 -19.26
C ALA A 71 2.59 -26.13 -20.40
N GLU A 72 1.60 -27.00 -20.57
CA GLU A 72 1.58 -27.98 -21.67
C GLU A 72 1.53 -27.29 -23.04
N SER A 73 0.75 -26.22 -23.17
CA SER A 73 0.68 -25.45 -24.42
C SER A 73 2.02 -24.77 -24.74
N ILE A 74 2.69 -24.24 -23.71
CA ILE A 74 4.02 -23.65 -23.86
C ILE A 74 5.05 -24.69 -24.30
N ALA A 75 5.05 -25.87 -23.66
CA ALA A 75 5.98 -26.95 -23.99
C ALA A 75 5.85 -27.39 -25.46
N ILE A 76 4.62 -27.58 -25.95
CA ILE A 76 4.37 -27.94 -27.35
C ILE A 76 4.92 -26.88 -28.32
N LEU A 77 4.74 -25.58 -28.00
CA LEU A 77 5.27 -24.51 -28.84
C LEU A 77 6.80 -24.52 -28.85
N PHE A 78 7.44 -24.74 -27.70
CA PHE A 78 8.90 -24.74 -27.56
C PHE A 78 9.56 -25.95 -28.24
N GLU A 79 8.85 -27.05 -28.40
CA GLU A 79 9.31 -28.20 -29.18
C GLU A 79 9.38 -27.92 -30.70
N HIS A 80 8.56 -26.98 -31.18
CA HIS A 80 8.38 -26.75 -32.63
C HIS A 80 8.93 -25.42 -33.13
N PHE A 81 9.18 -24.45 -32.25
CA PHE A 81 9.62 -23.11 -32.60
C PHE A 81 10.76 -22.64 -31.70
N ASP A 82 11.71 -21.89 -32.28
CA ASP A 82 12.80 -21.27 -31.55
C ASP A 82 12.39 -19.87 -31.04
N PHE A 83 12.26 -19.74 -29.72
CA PHE A 83 11.95 -18.49 -29.05
C PHE A 83 13.17 -17.82 -28.39
N THR A 84 14.39 -18.30 -28.65
CA THR A 84 15.61 -17.85 -27.96
C THR A 84 15.80 -16.33 -28.03
N ASP A 85 15.57 -15.71 -29.19
CA ASP A 85 15.69 -14.26 -29.36
C ASP A 85 14.66 -13.48 -28.53
N ILE A 86 13.43 -14.00 -28.44
CA ILE A 86 12.33 -13.37 -27.71
C ILE A 86 12.58 -13.49 -26.20
N LEU A 87 12.96 -14.67 -25.74
CA LEU A 87 13.21 -14.97 -24.32
C LEU A 87 14.40 -14.21 -23.73
N LYS A 88 15.37 -13.81 -24.57
CA LYS A 88 16.52 -12.99 -24.16
C LYS A 88 16.17 -11.50 -24.02
N ASN A 89 15.03 -11.05 -24.54
CA ASN A 89 14.65 -9.65 -24.52
C ASN A 89 14.09 -9.27 -23.14
N GLU A 90 14.66 -8.24 -22.50
CA GLU A 90 14.24 -7.78 -21.16
C GLU A 90 12.82 -7.21 -21.13
N SER A 91 12.31 -6.75 -22.27
CA SER A 91 10.94 -6.25 -22.43
C SER A 91 9.92 -7.36 -22.70
N PHE A 92 10.32 -8.63 -22.62
CA PHE A 92 9.45 -9.80 -22.78
C PHE A 92 9.29 -10.57 -21.48
N SER A 93 8.06 -11.02 -21.22
CA SER A 93 7.75 -11.96 -20.16
C SER A 93 6.66 -12.93 -20.62
N LEU A 94 6.67 -14.15 -20.09
CA LEU A 94 5.71 -15.20 -20.39
C LEU A 94 5.19 -15.81 -19.08
N CYS A 95 3.88 -16.03 -19.00
CA CYS A 95 3.25 -16.70 -17.86
C CYS A 95 2.06 -17.57 -18.28
N CYS A 96 1.65 -18.49 -17.41
CA CYS A 96 0.39 -19.18 -17.56
C CYS A 96 -0.78 -18.33 -17.02
N VAL A 97 -2.01 -18.63 -17.44
CA VAL A 97 -3.23 -18.00 -16.88
C VAL A 97 -3.27 -18.07 -15.34
N SER A 98 -2.82 -19.19 -14.76
CA SER A 98 -2.74 -19.39 -13.31
C SER A 98 -1.80 -18.43 -12.58
N GLU A 99 -0.82 -17.87 -13.29
CA GLU A 99 0.23 -17.00 -12.73
C GLU A 99 0.02 -15.53 -13.11
N LEU A 100 -0.97 -15.25 -13.97
CA LEU A 100 -1.20 -13.94 -14.57
C LEU A 100 -1.33 -12.82 -13.53
N GLU A 101 -2.10 -13.04 -12.47
CA GLU A 101 -2.29 -12.00 -11.46
C GLU A 101 -0.96 -11.57 -10.83
N THR A 102 -0.14 -12.53 -10.42
CA THR A 102 1.18 -12.26 -9.83
C THR A 102 2.14 -11.67 -10.87
N ALA A 103 2.20 -12.24 -12.06
CA ALA A 103 3.08 -11.77 -13.13
C ALA A 103 2.74 -10.32 -13.52
N PHE A 104 1.46 -10.01 -13.71
CA PHE A 104 1.00 -8.67 -14.11
C PHE A 104 1.27 -7.63 -13.03
N ARG A 105 0.96 -7.93 -11.76
CA ARG A 105 1.22 -7.01 -10.63
C ARG A 105 2.70 -6.70 -10.44
N ASN A 106 3.58 -7.65 -10.77
CA ASN A 106 5.03 -7.48 -10.63
C ASN A 106 5.68 -6.78 -11.85
N SER A 107 5.02 -6.82 -13.01
CA SER A 107 5.60 -6.32 -14.28
C SER A 107 4.99 -5.01 -14.75
N TYR A 108 3.71 -4.73 -14.50
CA TYR A 108 3.08 -3.49 -14.97
C TYR A 108 3.21 -2.35 -13.95
N ILE A 109 4.04 -1.38 -14.30
CA ILE A 109 4.23 -0.12 -13.58
C ILE A 109 3.83 1.04 -14.51
N PRO A 110 2.66 1.68 -14.31
CA PRO A 110 2.15 2.72 -15.20
C PRO A 110 3.13 3.86 -15.48
N GLN A 111 3.90 4.30 -14.48
CA GLN A 111 4.89 5.38 -14.63
C GLN A 111 6.07 5.02 -15.55
N LEU A 112 6.38 3.72 -15.67
CA LEU A 112 7.50 3.25 -16.48
C LEU A 112 7.07 2.89 -17.88
N TYR A 113 5.94 2.21 -18.00
CA TYR A 113 5.49 1.59 -19.24
C TYR A 113 4.28 2.28 -19.87
N GLY A 114 3.78 3.35 -19.24
CA GLY A 114 2.71 4.18 -19.79
C GLY A 114 1.41 3.43 -19.98
N ASN A 115 0.89 3.53 -21.19
CA ASN A 115 -0.43 3.02 -21.56
C ASN A 115 -0.49 1.49 -21.48
N PHE A 116 -1.64 0.98 -21.09
CA PHE A 116 -1.90 -0.46 -21.03
C PHE A 116 -2.81 -0.89 -22.18
N SER A 117 -2.53 -2.03 -22.79
CA SER A 117 -3.44 -2.68 -23.73
C SER A 117 -3.44 -4.20 -23.56
N HIS A 118 -4.60 -4.80 -23.78
CA HIS A 118 -4.74 -6.25 -23.88
C HIS A 118 -5.09 -6.65 -25.31
N LYS A 119 -4.35 -7.60 -25.86
CA LYS A 119 -4.57 -8.14 -27.20
C LYS A 119 -4.65 -9.64 -27.17
N ALA A 120 -5.43 -10.21 -28.08
CA ALA A 120 -5.58 -11.64 -28.18
C ALA A 120 -5.70 -12.05 -29.65
N LEU A 121 -5.14 -13.22 -29.99
CA LEU A 121 -5.37 -13.80 -31.31
C LEU A 121 -6.79 -14.36 -31.39
N ARG A 122 -7.58 -13.89 -32.36
CA ARG A 122 -8.99 -14.28 -32.53
C ARG A 122 -9.21 -15.81 -32.55
N PRO A 123 -8.39 -16.63 -33.24
CA PRO A 123 -8.56 -18.08 -33.20
C PRO A 123 -8.35 -18.67 -31.80
N TRP A 124 -7.40 -18.14 -31.03
CA TRP A 124 -7.14 -18.58 -29.65
C TRP A 124 -8.32 -18.27 -28.74
N VAL A 125 -8.90 -17.07 -28.82
CA VAL A 125 -10.08 -16.66 -28.05
C VAL A 125 -11.27 -17.58 -28.35
N GLN A 126 -11.50 -17.91 -29.63
CA GLN A 126 -12.61 -18.80 -30.01
C GLN A 126 -12.46 -20.22 -29.44
N TYR A 127 -11.23 -20.70 -29.29
CA TYR A 127 -10.95 -22.04 -28.79
C TYR A 127 -10.83 -22.09 -27.25
N ASN A 128 -10.41 -20.98 -26.63
CA ASN A 128 -10.28 -20.85 -25.18
C ASN A 128 -11.13 -19.69 -24.61
N PRO A 129 -12.45 -19.66 -24.83
CA PRO A 129 -13.28 -18.53 -24.41
C PRO A 129 -13.28 -18.33 -22.89
N GLU A 130 -13.31 -19.41 -22.12
CA GLU A 130 -13.26 -19.36 -20.65
C GLU A 130 -11.94 -18.81 -20.12
N ALA A 131 -10.82 -19.18 -20.75
CA ALA A 131 -9.50 -18.69 -20.36
C ALA A 131 -9.35 -17.20 -20.67
N GLU A 132 -9.83 -16.76 -21.85
CA GLU A 132 -9.84 -15.34 -22.21
C GLU A 132 -10.71 -14.52 -21.25
N GLU A 133 -11.90 -15.01 -20.89
CA GLU A 133 -12.76 -14.36 -19.90
C GLU A 133 -12.06 -14.24 -18.53
N GLN A 134 -11.39 -15.31 -18.10
CA GLN A 134 -10.59 -15.31 -16.87
C GLN A 134 -9.45 -14.28 -16.93
N ILE A 135 -8.69 -14.23 -18.05
CA ILE A 135 -7.61 -13.26 -18.28
C ILE A 135 -8.15 -11.84 -18.16
N GLN A 136 -9.22 -11.51 -18.89
CA GLN A 136 -9.81 -10.17 -18.89
C GLN A 136 -10.32 -9.77 -17.51
N ASN A 137 -10.90 -10.69 -16.75
CA ASN A 137 -11.36 -10.44 -15.39
C ASN A 137 -10.19 -10.17 -14.43
N ILE A 138 -9.11 -10.95 -14.52
CA ILE A 138 -7.90 -10.75 -13.71
C ILE A 138 -7.28 -9.38 -14.04
N LEU A 139 -7.06 -9.08 -15.33
CA LEU A 139 -6.47 -7.82 -15.77
C LEU A 139 -7.30 -6.62 -15.32
N ARG A 140 -8.63 -6.68 -15.47
CA ARG A 140 -9.54 -5.63 -15.01
C ARG A 140 -9.38 -5.35 -13.51
N LYS A 141 -9.45 -6.39 -12.67
CA LYS A 141 -9.29 -6.27 -11.21
C LYS A 141 -7.91 -5.72 -10.82
N CYS A 142 -6.86 -6.19 -11.49
CA CYS A 142 -5.51 -5.69 -11.25
C CYS A 142 -5.38 -4.22 -11.64
N LEU A 143 -5.89 -3.81 -12.79
CA LEU A 143 -5.85 -2.42 -13.25
C LEU A 143 -6.64 -1.48 -12.34
N GLU A 144 -7.81 -1.90 -11.88
CA GLU A 144 -8.60 -1.13 -10.89
C GLU A 144 -7.80 -0.92 -9.60
N SER A 145 -7.16 -1.98 -9.09
CA SER A 145 -6.27 -1.91 -7.91
C SER A 145 -5.07 -1.00 -8.15
N ILE A 146 -4.35 -1.19 -9.26
CA ILE A 146 -3.15 -0.42 -9.61
C ILE A 146 -3.50 1.06 -9.81
N SER A 147 -4.62 1.37 -10.47
CA SER A 147 -5.09 2.73 -10.68
C SER A 147 -5.46 3.43 -9.37
N ALA A 148 -6.14 2.72 -8.47
CA ALA A 148 -6.47 3.25 -7.15
C ALA A 148 -5.20 3.55 -6.33
N ASP A 149 -4.25 2.61 -6.28
CA ASP A 149 -2.98 2.78 -5.58
C ASP A 149 -2.13 3.90 -6.20
N TYR A 150 -2.09 3.96 -7.55
CA TYR A 150 -1.44 5.02 -8.31
C TYR A 150 -1.97 6.39 -7.93
N SER A 151 -3.29 6.58 -7.94
CA SER A 151 -3.92 7.88 -7.63
C SER A 151 -3.58 8.35 -6.21
N VAL A 152 -3.56 7.43 -5.24
CA VAL A 152 -3.21 7.72 -3.84
C VAL A 152 -1.73 8.09 -3.73
N GLN A 153 -0.84 7.28 -4.29
CA GLN A 153 0.61 7.55 -4.31
C GLN A 153 0.88 8.89 -4.99
N ALA A 154 0.32 9.15 -6.18
CA ALA A 154 0.46 10.40 -6.91
C ALA A 154 -0.07 11.60 -6.12
N HIS A 155 -1.14 11.44 -5.34
CA HIS A 155 -1.70 12.53 -4.55
C HIS A 155 -0.78 12.90 -3.36
N PHE A 156 -0.23 11.90 -2.66
CA PHE A 156 0.53 12.11 -1.43
C PHE A 156 2.06 12.07 -1.59
N ALA A 157 2.59 11.67 -2.75
CA ALA A 157 4.00 11.35 -2.92
C ALA A 157 4.96 12.42 -2.43
N LYS A 158 4.73 13.69 -2.79
CA LYS A 158 5.59 14.79 -2.34
C LYS A 158 5.63 14.89 -0.82
N VAL A 159 4.49 14.72 -0.16
CA VAL A 159 4.39 14.79 1.30
C VAL A 159 5.07 13.58 1.91
N TRP A 160 4.77 12.38 1.43
CA TRP A 160 5.37 11.14 1.95
C TRP A 160 6.88 11.08 1.74
N GLN A 161 7.40 11.39 0.55
CA GLN A 161 8.85 11.40 0.33
C GLN A 161 9.58 12.39 1.25
N ARG A 162 9.06 13.61 1.37
CA ARG A 162 9.60 14.59 2.32
C ARG A 162 9.57 14.06 3.76
N ASN A 163 8.46 13.45 4.16
CA ASN A 163 8.29 12.93 5.51
C ASN A 163 9.25 11.77 5.79
N ILE A 164 9.40 10.82 4.85
CA ILE A 164 10.34 9.70 4.93
C ILE A 164 11.76 10.21 5.16
N LEU A 165 12.25 11.15 4.36
CA LEU A 165 13.60 11.69 4.51
C LEU A 165 13.80 12.36 5.89
N ARG A 166 12.81 13.13 6.36
CA ARG A 166 12.87 13.75 7.69
C ARG A 166 12.81 12.73 8.82
N ASN A 167 11.97 11.71 8.70
CA ASN A 167 11.83 10.66 9.71
C ASN A 167 13.05 9.73 9.73
N LEU A 168 13.71 9.47 8.59
CA LEU A 168 14.99 8.76 8.54
C LEU A 168 16.10 9.57 9.23
N LYS A 169 16.10 10.90 9.08
CA LYS A 169 16.98 11.76 9.86
C LYS A 169 16.70 11.62 11.35
N THR A 170 15.44 11.70 11.79
CA THR A 170 15.09 11.50 13.19
C THR A 170 15.50 10.10 13.66
N LEU A 171 15.24 9.05 12.89
CA LEU A 171 15.62 7.66 13.17
C LEU A 171 17.13 7.53 13.47
N SER A 172 17.99 8.20 12.70
CA SER A 172 19.44 8.20 12.89
C SER A 172 19.89 8.80 14.23
N SER A 173 19.09 9.73 14.78
CA SER A 173 19.39 10.43 16.04
C SER A 173 18.85 9.74 17.30
N LEU A 174 17.99 8.73 17.13
CA LEU A 174 17.33 8.07 18.23
C LEU A 174 18.27 7.04 18.86
N SER A 175 18.55 7.21 20.15
CA SER A 175 19.09 6.18 21.03
C SER A 175 17.95 5.23 21.41
N TYR A 176 18.13 3.93 21.18
CA TYR A 176 17.07 2.95 21.43
C TYR A 176 17.47 1.91 22.45
N ASN A 177 16.60 1.76 23.43
CA ASN A 177 16.52 0.58 24.28
C ASN A 177 15.59 -0.46 23.60
N SER A 178 15.73 -1.73 23.97
CA SER A 178 14.72 -2.74 23.66
C SER A 178 13.36 -2.30 24.22
N PHE A 179 12.29 -2.49 23.43
CA PHE A 179 10.93 -2.33 23.93
C PHE A 179 10.45 -3.68 24.45
N ASP A 180 10.50 -3.85 25.77
CA ASP A 180 9.90 -5.00 26.43
C ASP A 180 8.42 -4.71 26.65
N PHE A 181 7.57 -5.42 25.92
CA PHE A 181 6.11 -5.28 26.01
C PHE A 181 5.55 -6.20 27.11
N PRO A 182 4.57 -5.74 27.91
CA PRO A 182 3.94 -6.54 28.96
C PRO A 182 2.94 -7.54 28.37
N LEU A 183 3.44 -8.66 27.84
CA LEU A 183 2.66 -9.67 27.10
C LEU A 183 1.63 -10.42 27.96
N GLU A 184 1.70 -10.28 29.29
CA GLU A 184 0.69 -10.75 30.24
C GLU A 184 -0.58 -9.89 30.24
N LYS A 185 -0.49 -8.64 29.76
CA LYS A 185 -1.63 -7.73 29.62
C LYS A 185 -2.36 -7.97 28.31
N ARG A 186 -3.64 -7.59 28.30
CA ARG A 186 -4.42 -7.48 27.05
C ARG A 186 -4.05 -6.19 26.33
N ALA A 187 -3.83 -6.26 25.02
CA ALA A 187 -3.66 -5.07 24.21
C ALA A 187 -5.04 -4.50 23.83
N SER A 188 -5.34 -3.27 24.26
CA SER A 188 -6.57 -2.59 23.90
C SER A 188 -6.30 -1.55 22.83
N ILE A 189 -6.73 -1.82 21.61
CA ILE A 189 -6.60 -0.93 20.47
C ILE A 189 -7.80 0.01 20.45
N ILE A 190 -7.52 1.30 20.53
CA ILE A 190 -8.53 2.35 20.64
C ILE A 190 -8.60 3.11 19.33
N GLY A 191 -9.63 2.82 18.54
CA GLY A 191 -10.07 3.65 17.42
C GLY A 191 -10.95 4.82 17.88
N ALA A 192 -11.24 5.75 16.99
CA ALA A 192 -11.98 6.97 17.30
C ALA A 192 -13.48 6.91 16.95
N GLY A 193 -14.00 5.74 16.57
CA GLY A 193 -15.39 5.57 16.22
C GLY A 193 -16.35 5.86 17.40
N PRO A 194 -17.62 6.23 17.12
CA PRO A 194 -18.54 6.67 18.15
C PRO A 194 -18.81 5.68 19.29
N SER A 195 -18.63 4.36 19.10
CA SER A 195 -18.82 3.37 20.17
C SER A 195 -17.81 3.51 21.31
N LEU A 196 -16.69 4.21 21.10
CA LEU A 196 -15.72 4.49 22.14
C LEU A 196 -16.36 5.28 23.31
N ASP A 197 -17.37 6.12 23.05
CA ASP A 197 -18.10 6.86 24.10
C ASP A 197 -18.60 5.89 25.21
N GLY A 198 -19.12 4.72 24.81
CA GLY A 198 -19.61 3.69 25.75
C GLY A 198 -18.50 2.85 26.38
N GLY A 199 -17.26 2.94 25.90
CA GLY A 199 -16.10 2.19 26.37
C GLY A 199 -15.22 2.94 27.39
N ILE A 200 -15.37 4.27 27.50
CA ILE A 200 -14.50 5.11 28.35
C ILE A 200 -14.45 4.63 29.80
N GLU A 201 -15.59 4.42 30.45
CA GLU A 201 -15.62 4.02 31.87
C GLU A 201 -15.07 2.61 32.08
N PHE A 202 -15.28 1.70 31.12
CA PHE A 202 -14.68 0.37 31.15
C PHE A 202 -13.14 0.46 31.05
N LEU A 203 -12.62 1.30 30.15
CA LEU A 203 -11.18 1.51 29.99
C LEU A 203 -10.55 2.13 31.24
N LYS A 204 -11.21 3.12 31.87
CA LYS A 204 -10.76 3.71 33.14
C LYS A 204 -10.67 2.66 34.25
N LYS A 205 -11.76 1.92 34.47
CA LYS A 205 -11.85 0.93 35.55
C LYS A 205 -10.80 -0.17 35.42
N ASN A 206 -10.43 -0.54 34.20
CA ASN A 206 -9.55 -1.66 33.94
C ASN A 206 -8.19 -1.28 33.34
N ARG A 207 -7.77 -0.01 33.49
CA ARG A 207 -6.55 0.55 32.87
C ARG A 207 -5.28 -0.23 33.19
N GLU A 208 -5.11 -0.64 34.45
CA GLU A 208 -3.87 -1.27 34.93
C GLU A 208 -3.63 -2.65 34.30
N SER A 209 -4.71 -3.39 34.01
CA SER A 209 -4.67 -4.72 33.37
C SER A 209 -4.49 -4.70 31.85
N ARG A 210 -4.39 -3.51 31.24
CA ARG A 210 -4.36 -3.32 29.80
C ARG A 210 -3.10 -2.58 29.35
N TYR A 211 -2.64 -2.94 28.17
CA TYR A 211 -1.71 -2.13 27.38
C TYR A 211 -2.53 -1.36 26.33
N ILE A 212 -2.74 -0.06 26.55
CA ILE A 212 -3.61 0.77 25.71
C ILE A 212 -2.82 1.32 24.52
N ILE A 213 -3.25 0.94 23.32
CA ILE A 213 -2.69 1.37 22.04
C ILE A 213 -3.72 2.26 21.37
N ALA A 214 -3.49 3.57 21.35
CA ALA A 214 -4.41 4.51 20.72
C ALA A 214 -4.05 4.77 19.25
N THR A 215 -5.04 4.95 18.40
CA THR A 215 -4.82 5.62 17.12
C THR A 215 -4.60 7.12 17.36
N ASP A 216 -3.97 7.81 16.41
CA ASP A 216 -3.78 9.26 16.42
C ASP A 216 -5.03 10.05 16.86
N THR A 217 -6.17 9.74 16.26
CA THR A 217 -7.43 10.43 16.52
C THR A 217 -7.99 10.08 17.90
N ALA A 218 -7.85 8.83 18.33
CA ALA A 218 -8.35 8.37 19.63
C ALA A 218 -7.49 8.87 20.79
N TRP A 219 -6.21 9.17 20.56
CA TRP A 219 -5.31 9.58 21.62
C TRP A 219 -5.79 10.83 22.36
N ARG A 220 -6.19 11.87 21.61
CA ARG A 220 -6.77 13.08 22.21
C ARG A 220 -8.04 12.79 23.02
N ILE A 221 -8.90 11.91 22.52
CA ILE A 221 -10.14 11.50 23.22
C ILE A 221 -9.81 10.87 24.57
N LEU A 222 -8.79 9.99 24.61
CA LEU A 222 -8.33 9.37 25.85
C LEU A 222 -7.77 10.41 26.83
N LEU A 223 -6.95 11.34 26.36
CA LEU A 223 -6.38 12.41 27.18
C LEU A 223 -7.47 13.27 27.83
N GLN A 224 -8.50 13.66 27.07
CA GLN A 224 -9.63 14.44 27.60
C GLN A 224 -10.44 13.69 28.65
N ASN A 225 -10.43 12.36 28.60
CA ASN A 225 -11.07 11.50 29.59
C ASN A 225 -10.12 11.06 30.71
N GLY A 226 -8.90 11.62 30.80
CA GLY A 226 -7.93 11.29 31.84
C GLY A 226 -7.36 9.87 31.73
N ILE A 227 -7.39 9.26 30.54
CA ILE A 227 -6.84 7.93 30.27
C ILE A 227 -5.49 8.09 29.58
N SER A 228 -4.40 7.62 30.21
CA SER A 228 -3.08 7.59 29.59
C SER A 228 -2.95 6.40 28.63
N ALA A 229 -2.54 6.63 27.38
CA ALA A 229 -2.19 5.55 26.46
C ALA A 229 -0.74 5.06 26.70
N ASP A 230 -0.50 3.76 26.58
CA ASP A 230 0.85 3.18 26.65
C ASP A 230 1.59 3.35 25.32
N ALA A 231 0.87 3.25 24.20
CA ALA A 231 1.37 3.55 22.86
C ALA A 231 0.36 4.35 22.03
N VAL A 232 0.88 5.12 21.08
CA VAL A 232 0.08 5.83 20.06
C VAL A 232 0.62 5.50 18.68
N VAL A 233 -0.24 5.03 17.79
CA VAL A 233 0.10 4.68 16.41
C VAL A 233 -0.33 5.78 15.47
N THR A 234 0.56 6.18 14.54
CA THR A 234 0.27 7.20 13.52
C THR A 234 0.81 6.81 12.15
N ILE A 235 -0.02 7.00 11.12
CA ILE A 235 0.33 6.70 9.72
C ILE A 235 0.11 7.90 8.79
N ASP A 236 -0.67 8.90 9.21
CA ASP A 236 -1.05 10.02 8.35
C ASP A 236 0.10 11.04 8.20
N GLY A 237 0.52 11.22 6.94
CA GLY A 237 1.58 12.14 6.55
C GLY A 237 1.14 13.61 6.37
N GLN A 238 -0.16 13.89 6.32
CA GLN A 238 -0.69 15.21 6.02
C GLN A 238 -0.43 16.21 7.14
N ASN A 239 -0.29 17.50 6.81
CA ASN A 239 -0.09 18.55 7.83
C ASN A 239 -1.27 18.64 8.82
N ILE A 240 -2.48 18.29 8.38
CA ILE A 240 -3.68 18.32 9.24
C ILE A 240 -3.60 17.27 10.36
N SER A 241 -2.88 16.16 10.16
CA SER A 241 -2.74 15.09 11.15
C SER A 241 -2.04 15.56 12.42
N TYR A 242 -1.21 16.60 12.32
CA TYR A 242 -0.60 17.23 13.50
C TYR A 242 -1.64 17.77 14.49
N ARG A 243 -2.88 18.08 14.07
CA ARG A 243 -3.95 18.53 14.97
C ARG A 243 -4.35 17.48 16.00
N HIS A 244 -4.17 16.19 15.71
CA HIS A 244 -4.35 15.12 16.70
C HIS A 244 -3.39 15.24 17.89
N PHE A 245 -2.22 15.85 17.65
CA PHE A 245 -1.11 15.96 18.58
C PHE A 245 -0.87 17.40 19.04
N ILE A 246 -1.84 18.32 18.89
CA ILE A 246 -1.63 19.74 19.23
C ILE A 246 -1.48 19.97 20.74
N ASP A 247 -2.18 19.18 21.55
CA ASP A 247 -2.17 19.30 23.01
C ASP A 247 -0.78 19.00 23.59
N LYS A 248 -0.53 19.46 24.82
CA LYS A 248 0.72 19.14 25.52
C LYS A 248 0.76 17.63 25.81
N PHE A 249 1.93 17.03 25.59
CA PHE A 249 2.14 15.62 25.90
C PHE A 249 2.23 15.52 27.43
N PRO A 250 1.37 14.71 28.08
CA PRO A 250 1.20 14.78 29.53
C PRO A 250 2.44 14.32 30.29
N ASP A 251 3.13 13.32 29.76
CA ASP A 251 4.34 12.71 30.31
C ASP A 251 5.17 12.03 29.21
N SER A 252 6.30 11.42 29.60
CA SER A 252 7.22 10.70 28.71
C SER A 252 6.92 9.20 28.58
N ARG A 253 5.85 8.67 29.20
CA ARG A 253 5.58 7.22 29.29
C ARG A 253 5.01 6.62 28.01
N THR A 254 4.26 7.41 27.25
CA THR A 254 3.67 6.96 25.98
C THR A 254 4.73 6.71 24.92
N LEU A 255 4.71 5.53 24.31
CA LEU A 255 5.49 5.17 23.13
C LEU A 255 4.82 5.69 21.85
N PHE A 256 5.55 6.42 21.02
CA PHE A 256 5.07 6.85 19.70
C PHE A 256 5.50 5.85 18.63
N VAL A 257 4.53 5.16 18.04
CA VAL A 257 4.74 4.19 16.97
C VAL A 257 4.37 4.85 15.65
N ALA A 258 5.36 5.24 14.86
CA ALA A 258 5.17 6.14 13.72
C ALA A 258 5.61 5.51 12.40
N ASP A 259 4.79 5.62 11.35
CA ASP A 259 5.22 5.30 9.99
C ASP A 259 6.30 6.31 9.57
N LEU A 260 7.33 5.87 8.84
CA LEU A 260 8.25 6.77 8.14
C LEU A 260 7.52 7.77 7.21
N CYS A 261 6.33 7.45 6.69
CA CYS A 261 5.51 8.36 5.90
C CYS A 261 4.71 9.38 6.74
N SER A 262 4.56 9.15 8.05
CA SER A 262 3.76 9.99 8.95
C SER A 262 4.36 11.39 9.13
N HIS A 263 3.56 12.33 9.62
CA HIS A 263 4.00 13.72 9.77
C HIS A 263 5.20 13.86 10.74
N PRO A 264 6.38 14.36 10.30
CA PRO A 264 7.61 14.30 11.10
C PRO A 264 7.57 15.07 12.42
N ALA A 265 6.75 16.14 12.49
CA ALA A 265 6.59 16.91 13.72
C ALA A 265 6.07 16.08 14.89
N ILE A 266 5.42 14.93 14.64
CA ILE A 266 4.94 14.05 15.71
C ILE A 266 6.12 13.40 16.42
N ALA A 267 7.01 12.74 15.67
CA ALA A 267 8.22 12.13 16.20
C ALA A 267 9.17 13.16 16.81
N GLU A 268 9.35 14.31 16.15
CA GLU A 268 10.17 15.42 16.66
C GLU A 268 9.61 15.99 17.98
N LYS A 269 8.29 16.12 18.11
CA LYS A 269 7.64 16.60 19.33
C LYS A 269 7.74 15.56 20.46
N ALA A 270 7.55 14.29 20.15
CA ALA A 270 7.71 13.19 21.10
C ALA A 270 9.13 13.16 21.68
N GLN A 271 10.16 13.24 20.82
CA GLN A 271 11.56 13.28 21.24
C GLN A 271 11.85 14.49 22.14
N LYS A 272 11.36 15.69 21.77
CA LYS A 272 11.52 16.91 22.59
C LYS A 272 10.86 16.79 23.96
N ASN A 273 9.76 16.03 24.06
CA ASN A 273 9.06 15.78 25.31
C ASN A 273 9.67 14.61 26.12
N GLY A 274 10.71 13.94 25.59
CA GLY A 274 11.35 12.79 26.23
C GLY A 274 10.61 11.47 26.04
N ASN A 275 9.61 11.41 25.17
CA ASN A 275 8.92 10.17 24.82
C ASN A 275 9.78 9.31 23.90
N ALA A 276 9.66 7.99 24.04
CA ALA A 276 10.24 7.05 23.10
C ALA A 276 9.49 7.06 21.77
N VAL A 277 10.22 6.86 20.66
CA VAL A 277 9.67 6.80 19.30
C VAL A 277 10.13 5.53 18.61
N GLN A 278 9.22 4.63 18.27
CA GLN A 278 9.48 3.46 17.44
C GLN A 278 8.96 3.72 16.03
N PHE A 279 9.86 3.88 15.07
CA PHE A 279 9.45 3.95 13.67
C PHE A 279 9.04 2.57 13.15
N PHE A 280 8.19 2.53 12.14
CA PHE A 280 8.00 1.38 11.26
C PHE A 280 7.96 1.87 9.81
N ALA A 281 8.16 0.96 8.87
CA ALA A 281 8.13 1.25 7.45
C ALA A 281 6.86 0.68 6.81
N SER A 282 6.19 1.48 5.99
CA SER A 282 5.25 0.99 4.99
C SER A 282 5.98 0.45 3.76
N LYS A 283 5.23 -0.12 2.81
CA LYS A 283 5.74 -0.59 1.51
C LYS A 283 6.03 0.54 0.51
N HIS A 284 6.15 1.79 0.97
CA HIS A 284 6.48 2.91 0.09
C HIS A 284 7.84 2.67 -0.59
N PRO A 285 7.98 2.89 -1.91
CA PRO A 285 9.21 2.55 -2.65
C PRO A 285 10.49 3.16 -2.06
N LEU A 286 10.46 4.41 -1.60
CA LEU A 286 11.60 5.05 -0.92
C LEU A 286 11.96 4.38 0.42
N CYS A 287 10.99 3.82 1.16
CA CYS A 287 11.25 3.04 2.36
C CYS A 287 11.95 1.71 2.02
N LEU A 288 11.53 1.05 0.93
CA LEU A 288 12.17 -0.18 0.44
C LEU A 288 13.62 0.09 0.01
N PHE A 289 13.86 1.20 -0.68
CA PHE A 289 15.20 1.63 -1.04
C PHE A 289 16.08 1.88 0.19
N ALA A 290 15.57 2.61 1.19
CA ALA A 290 16.30 2.86 2.44
C ALA A 290 16.53 1.56 3.26
N LYS A 291 15.58 0.63 3.24
CA LYS A 291 15.71 -0.71 3.86
C LYS A 291 16.85 -1.51 3.22
N GLN A 292 16.92 -1.50 1.88
CA GLN A 292 17.96 -2.17 1.13
C GLN A 292 19.34 -1.58 1.44
N TYR A 293 19.45 -0.25 1.45
CA TYR A 293 20.67 0.44 1.88
C TYR A 293 21.10 0.03 3.29
N ALA A 294 20.17 0.05 4.26
CA ALA A 294 20.48 -0.33 5.64
C ALA A 294 20.98 -1.77 5.74
N LYS A 295 20.37 -2.69 5.00
CA LYS A 295 20.78 -4.10 4.91
C LYS A 295 22.21 -4.24 4.37
N GLU A 296 22.55 -3.53 3.30
CA GLU A 296 23.90 -3.54 2.70
C GLU A 296 24.98 -3.05 3.68
N HIS A 297 24.62 -2.17 4.63
CA HIS A 297 25.55 -1.56 5.60
C HIS A 297 25.46 -2.18 7.00
N ASN A 298 24.70 -3.27 7.17
CA ASN A 298 24.41 -3.90 8.46
C ASN A 298 23.88 -2.90 9.52
N GLN A 299 23.00 -2.00 9.07
CA GLN A 299 22.33 -1.00 9.89
C GLN A 299 20.91 -1.45 10.22
N TYR A 300 20.41 -0.99 11.37
CA TYR A 300 19.04 -1.16 11.78
C TYR A 300 18.12 -0.42 10.80
N PHE A 301 17.07 -1.10 10.36
CA PHE A 301 15.96 -0.48 9.68
C PHE A 301 14.65 -0.82 10.42
N PRO A 302 13.71 0.13 10.51
CA PRO A 302 12.41 -0.11 11.14
C PRO A 302 11.70 -1.33 10.55
N PRO A 303 11.02 -2.13 11.39
CA PRO A 303 10.23 -3.25 10.90
C PRO A 303 9.07 -2.76 10.02
N GLU A 304 8.54 -3.66 9.21
CA GLU A 304 7.37 -3.38 8.38
C GLU A 304 6.08 -3.60 9.17
N ILE A 305 5.12 -2.69 9.04
CA ILE A 305 3.74 -2.84 9.54
C ILE A 305 2.77 -2.67 8.38
N ASP A 306 1.72 -3.48 8.37
CA ASP A 306 0.68 -3.43 7.36
C ASP A 306 -0.15 -2.14 7.51
N THR A 307 0.00 -1.30 6.50
CA THR A 307 -0.72 -0.02 6.33
C THR A 307 -1.61 -0.02 5.08
N THR A 308 -1.69 -1.14 4.36
CA THR A 308 -2.38 -1.26 3.06
C THR A 308 -3.87 -0.99 3.17
N SER A 309 -4.47 -1.26 4.33
CA SER A 309 -5.88 -0.98 4.60
C SER A 309 -6.21 0.52 4.61
N GLY A 310 -5.23 1.41 4.80
CA GLY A 310 -5.43 2.85 4.90
C GLY A 310 -6.09 3.32 6.20
N THR A 311 -6.18 2.48 7.23
CA THR A 311 -6.68 2.86 8.56
C THR A 311 -5.66 2.57 9.66
N VAL A 312 -5.47 3.54 10.56
CA VAL A 312 -4.57 3.43 11.72
C VAL A 312 -4.97 2.28 12.65
N THR A 313 -6.25 1.92 12.69
CA THR A 313 -6.77 0.85 13.57
C THR A 313 -6.14 -0.50 13.22
N ILE A 314 -6.02 -0.82 11.92
CA ILE A 314 -5.42 -2.09 11.47
C ILE A 314 -3.90 -2.03 11.60
N ALA A 315 -3.27 -0.88 11.36
CA ALA A 315 -1.83 -0.71 11.62
C ALA A 315 -1.50 -0.90 13.11
N ALA A 316 -2.36 -0.43 14.01
CA ALA A 316 -2.24 -0.65 15.45
C ALA A 316 -2.47 -2.11 15.86
N LEU A 317 -3.37 -2.81 15.17
CA LEU A 317 -3.55 -4.26 15.31
C LEU A 317 -2.30 -5.02 14.89
N ASP A 318 -1.76 -4.71 13.73
CA ASP A 318 -0.57 -5.36 13.23
C ASP A 318 0.65 -5.06 14.11
N PHE A 319 0.79 -3.83 14.61
CA PHE A 319 1.75 -3.50 15.66
C PHE A 319 1.61 -4.40 16.90
N ALA A 320 0.39 -4.53 17.45
CA ALA A 320 0.16 -5.33 18.65
C ALA A 320 0.48 -6.81 18.45
N VAL A 321 0.07 -7.39 17.30
CA VAL A 321 0.39 -8.77 16.94
C VAL A 321 1.91 -8.97 16.83
N LYS A 322 2.60 -8.03 16.16
CA LYS A 322 4.06 -8.07 15.95
C LYS A 322 4.88 -7.76 17.20
N ALA A 323 4.30 -7.05 18.16
CA ALA A 323 4.83 -6.87 19.51
C ALA A 323 4.69 -8.14 20.36
N GLY A 324 3.86 -9.09 19.96
CA GLY A 324 3.71 -10.40 20.61
C GLY A 324 2.44 -10.55 21.46
N PHE A 325 1.52 -9.58 21.44
CA PHE A 325 0.26 -9.69 22.17
C PHE A 325 -0.64 -10.77 21.56
N LYS A 326 -1.24 -11.59 22.42
CA LYS A 326 -2.11 -12.72 22.02
C LYS A 326 -3.59 -12.46 22.29
N GLU A 327 -3.90 -11.57 23.22
CA GLU A 327 -5.26 -11.18 23.59
C GLU A 327 -5.42 -9.70 23.25
N ILE A 328 -6.22 -9.42 22.22
CA ILE A 328 -6.41 -8.08 21.68
C ILE A 328 -7.89 -7.67 21.78
N GLU A 329 -8.14 -6.44 22.21
CA GLU A 329 -9.47 -5.88 22.35
C GLU A 329 -9.60 -4.61 21.50
N LEU A 330 -10.66 -4.50 20.71
CA LEU A 330 -10.95 -3.36 19.85
C LEU A 330 -12.04 -2.47 20.46
N PHE A 331 -11.75 -1.18 20.59
CA PHE A 331 -12.69 -0.14 21.03
C PHE A 331 -12.80 0.92 19.94
N GLY A 332 -13.99 1.47 19.67
CA GLY A 332 -14.17 2.52 18.67
C GLY A 332 -13.79 2.10 17.24
N ALA A 333 -13.71 0.79 16.96
CA ALA A 333 -13.44 0.23 15.64
C ALA A 333 -14.77 -0.02 14.89
N ASP A 334 -15.57 1.05 14.72
CA ASP A 334 -16.94 0.96 14.22
C ASP A 334 -17.02 0.76 12.71
N PHE A 335 -16.12 1.43 11.98
CA PHE A 335 -16.15 1.50 10.52
C PHE A 335 -17.55 1.88 9.99
N ALA A 336 -18.20 2.79 10.70
CA ALA A 336 -19.51 3.34 10.42
C ALA A 336 -19.72 4.61 11.25
N TYR A 337 -20.65 5.43 10.81
CA TYR A 337 -21.20 6.55 11.56
C TYR A 337 -22.43 6.05 12.33
N THR A 338 -22.24 5.69 13.60
CA THR A 338 -23.29 5.22 14.50
C THR A 338 -23.90 6.41 15.24
N ASN A 339 -25.23 6.41 15.40
CA ASN A 339 -25.99 7.49 16.02
C ASN A 339 -25.66 8.88 15.42
N SER A 340 -25.47 8.94 14.11
CA SER A 340 -25.13 10.15 13.35
C SER A 340 -23.87 10.88 13.83
N LYS A 341 -22.88 10.15 14.36
CA LYS A 341 -21.58 10.71 14.75
C LYS A 341 -20.47 10.20 13.84
N ALA A 342 -19.56 11.10 13.47
CA ALA A 342 -18.35 10.73 12.75
C ALA A 342 -17.30 10.08 13.67
N TYR A 343 -17.20 10.58 14.91
CA TYR A 343 -16.23 10.17 15.91
C TYR A 343 -16.84 10.18 17.31
N ALA A 344 -16.17 9.53 18.26
CA ALA A 344 -16.44 9.71 19.68
C ALA A 344 -16.08 11.13 20.15
N LYS A 345 -16.70 11.55 21.26
CA LYS A 345 -16.57 12.92 21.79
C LYS A 345 -15.15 13.19 22.25
N GLY A 346 -14.63 14.37 21.93
CA GLY A 346 -13.32 14.85 22.39
C GLY A 346 -12.21 14.72 21.35
N SER A 347 -12.59 14.49 20.10
CA SER A 347 -11.66 14.57 18.97
C SER A 347 -11.14 16.00 18.80
N TYR A 348 -10.12 16.19 17.94
CA TYR A 348 -9.65 17.56 17.64
C TYR A 348 -10.69 18.36 16.83
N LEU A 349 -11.64 17.67 16.19
CA LEU A 349 -12.70 18.29 15.41
C LEU A 349 -13.75 18.97 16.30
N ASP A 350 -14.01 18.45 17.49
CA ASP A 350 -15.00 19.03 18.41
C ASP A 350 -14.70 20.51 18.73
N PRO A 351 -13.52 20.89 19.28
CA PRO A 351 -13.22 22.30 19.52
C PRO A 351 -13.02 23.09 18.23
N THR A 352 -12.61 22.45 17.13
CA THR A 352 -12.45 23.13 15.83
C THR A 352 -13.81 23.60 15.32
N PHE A 353 -14.79 22.69 15.24
CA PHE A 353 -16.13 22.99 14.75
C PHE A 353 -16.95 23.82 15.73
N GLU A 354 -16.71 23.69 17.03
CA GLU A 354 -17.30 24.59 18.03
C GLU A 354 -16.85 26.04 17.81
N ASN A 355 -15.55 26.26 17.55
CA ASN A 355 -15.02 27.61 17.28
C ASN A 355 -15.48 28.19 15.93
N GLU A 356 -15.79 27.34 14.95
CA GLU A 356 -16.31 27.73 13.64
C GLU A 356 -17.85 27.88 13.64
N ALA A 357 -18.52 27.43 14.70
CA ALA A 357 -19.97 27.43 14.77
C ALA A 357 -20.55 28.85 14.88
N THR A 358 -21.68 29.05 14.24
CA THR A 358 -22.49 30.28 14.35
C THR A 358 -23.94 29.92 14.65
N VAL A 359 -24.76 30.93 14.95
CA VAL A 359 -26.21 30.74 15.22
C VAL A 359 -26.93 29.99 14.09
N ILE A 360 -26.53 30.24 12.83
CA ILE A 360 -27.14 29.62 11.64
C ILE A 360 -26.35 28.42 11.10
N ASN A 361 -25.17 28.17 11.64
CA ASN A 361 -24.30 27.07 11.22
C ASN A 361 -23.71 26.40 12.47
N PRO A 362 -24.49 25.55 13.16
CA PRO A 362 -24.01 24.87 14.36
C PRO A 362 -22.96 23.79 13.98
N LYS A 363 -22.18 23.32 14.95
CA LYS A 363 -21.11 22.33 14.73
C LYS A 363 -21.60 21.03 14.08
N GLU A 364 -22.85 20.65 14.32
CA GLU A 364 -23.51 19.49 13.73
C GLU A 364 -23.52 19.59 12.20
N THR A 365 -23.64 20.80 11.65
CA THR A 365 -23.57 21.03 10.20
C THR A 365 -22.18 20.68 9.65
N ALA A 366 -21.10 21.03 10.37
CA ALA A 366 -19.74 20.69 9.97
C ALA A 366 -19.48 19.17 10.05
N PHE A 367 -19.98 18.50 11.10
CA PHE A 367 -19.92 17.05 11.21
C PHE A 367 -20.75 16.35 10.12
N ASN A 368 -21.94 16.84 9.81
CA ASN A 368 -22.74 16.33 8.70
C ASN A 368 -21.99 16.52 7.37
N ALA A 369 -21.45 17.71 7.11
CA ALA A 369 -20.67 17.98 5.91
C ALA A 369 -19.47 17.03 5.78
N LEU A 370 -18.84 16.63 6.89
CA LEU A 370 -17.79 15.60 6.90
C LEU A 370 -18.33 14.20 6.53
N MET A 371 -19.46 13.79 7.09
CA MET A 371 -20.06 12.47 6.82
C MET A 371 -20.57 12.33 5.39
N PHE A 372 -21.09 13.41 4.80
CA PHE A 372 -21.68 13.43 3.45
C PHE A 372 -20.68 13.85 2.36
N ARG A 373 -19.37 13.87 2.62
CA ARG A 373 -18.33 14.09 1.58
C ARG A 373 -18.33 13.01 0.50
N THR A 374 -18.80 11.83 0.85
CA THR A 374 -18.99 10.68 -0.04
C THR A 374 -20.40 10.15 0.11
N PRO A 375 -20.94 9.46 -0.91
CA PRO A 375 -22.22 8.78 -0.80
C PRO A 375 -22.26 7.88 0.45
N VAL A 376 -23.32 8.03 1.24
CA VAL A 376 -23.54 7.21 2.44
C VAL A 376 -24.46 6.04 2.12
N ILE A 377 -24.19 4.91 2.75
CA ILE A 377 -24.95 3.66 2.65
C ILE A 377 -25.60 3.42 4.01
N ARG A 378 -26.93 3.34 4.06
CA ARG A 378 -27.64 3.09 5.31
C ARG A 378 -27.59 1.59 5.65
N ARG A 379 -27.11 1.25 6.85
CA ARG A 379 -27.10 -0.13 7.37
C ARG A 379 -28.35 -0.42 8.18
N ASP A 380 -28.74 0.51 9.05
CA ASP A 380 -29.93 0.40 9.90
C ASP A 380 -30.51 1.80 10.22
N LYS A 381 -31.41 1.89 11.22
CA LYS A 381 -32.07 3.16 11.59
C LYS A 381 -31.10 4.22 12.12
N SER A 382 -30.03 3.83 12.82
CA SER A 382 -29.10 4.73 13.50
C SER A 382 -27.67 4.68 12.94
N THR A 383 -27.38 3.74 12.03
CA THR A 383 -26.06 3.52 11.48
C THR A 383 -26.03 3.73 9.97
N VAL A 384 -25.13 4.62 9.54
CA VAL A 384 -24.77 4.79 8.13
C VAL A 384 -23.27 4.55 7.96
N THR A 385 -22.85 4.15 6.78
CA THR A 385 -21.44 3.89 6.44
C THR A 385 -21.13 4.47 5.06
N THR A 386 -19.90 4.32 4.60
CA THR A 386 -19.45 4.70 3.26
C THR A 386 -18.70 3.53 2.64
N GLU A 387 -18.44 3.56 1.33
CA GLU A 387 -17.62 2.54 0.67
C GLU A 387 -16.22 2.44 1.31
N VAL A 388 -15.62 3.57 1.69
CA VAL A 388 -14.31 3.62 2.36
C VAL A 388 -14.36 2.90 3.71
N LEU A 389 -15.38 3.19 4.52
CA LEU A 389 -15.55 2.55 5.83
C LEU A 389 -15.86 1.04 5.69
N ASN A 390 -16.66 0.64 4.70
CA ASN A 390 -16.88 -0.78 4.37
C ASN A 390 -15.58 -1.49 3.97
N ARG A 391 -14.70 -0.80 3.21
CA ARG A 391 -13.37 -1.33 2.88
C ARG A 391 -12.53 -1.54 4.12
N TYR A 392 -12.56 -0.63 5.10
CA TYR A 392 -11.84 -0.82 6.37
C TYR A 392 -12.35 -2.01 7.17
N ALA A 393 -13.68 -2.21 7.24
CA ALA A 393 -14.26 -3.38 7.88
C ALA A 393 -13.82 -4.68 7.19
N SER A 394 -13.90 -4.72 5.85
CA SER A 394 -13.48 -5.88 5.06
C SER A 394 -11.97 -6.15 5.19
N ALA A 395 -11.17 -5.10 5.28
CA ALA A 395 -9.72 -5.21 5.49
C ALA A 395 -9.36 -5.76 6.87
N LEU A 396 -10.15 -5.46 7.91
CA LEU A 396 -9.97 -6.07 9.23
C LEU A 396 -10.23 -7.58 9.14
N ASP A 397 -11.33 -7.99 8.51
CA ASP A 397 -11.67 -9.40 8.35
C ASP A 397 -10.59 -10.15 7.56
N LEU A 398 -10.12 -9.56 6.45
CA LEU A 398 -9.05 -10.11 5.64
C LEU A 398 -7.72 -10.22 6.41
N TYR A 399 -7.36 -9.19 7.18
CA TYR A 399 -6.16 -9.22 8.02
C TYR A 399 -6.22 -10.38 9.03
N LEU A 400 -7.35 -10.55 9.71
CA LEU A 400 -7.54 -11.61 10.70
C LEU A 400 -7.50 -13.01 10.05
N GLN A 401 -8.11 -13.18 8.88
CA GLN A 401 -8.06 -14.45 8.13
C GLN A 401 -6.63 -14.85 7.75
N ASN A 402 -5.84 -13.87 7.29
CA ASN A 402 -4.45 -14.04 6.88
C ASN A 402 -3.44 -14.06 8.05
N CYS A 403 -3.88 -13.77 9.28
CA CYS A 403 -3.00 -13.78 10.45
C CYS A 403 -2.64 -15.20 10.86
N HIS A 404 -1.36 -15.57 10.77
CA HIS A 404 -0.86 -16.90 11.15
C HIS A 404 -0.52 -17.06 12.64
N ALA A 405 -0.69 -16.02 13.44
CA ALA A 405 -0.40 -16.01 14.88
C ALA A 405 -1.46 -16.76 15.69
N LYS A 406 -1.06 -17.30 16.86
CA LYS A 406 -2.03 -17.62 17.92
C LYS A 406 -2.60 -16.31 18.47
N LEU A 407 -3.89 -16.08 18.30
CA LEU A 407 -4.51 -14.78 18.54
C LEU A 407 -6.00 -14.91 18.90
N SER A 408 -6.42 -14.19 19.93
CA SER A 408 -7.81 -13.95 20.29
C SER A 408 -8.12 -12.47 20.15
N VAL A 409 -9.13 -12.11 19.38
CA VAL A 409 -9.55 -10.71 19.17
C VAL A 409 -10.98 -10.53 19.63
N TYR A 410 -11.20 -9.54 20.49
CA TYR A 410 -12.49 -9.15 21.01
C TYR A 410 -12.85 -7.75 20.52
N LYS A 411 -14.13 -7.48 20.33
CA LYS A 411 -14.66 -6.14 20.07
C LYS A 411 -15.56 -5.71 21.23
N TYR A 412 -15.37 -4.50 21.72
CA TYR A 412 -16.24 -3.92 22.74
C TYR A 412 -17.54 -3.43 22.10
N ILE A 413 -18.68 -3.97 22.54
CA ILE A 413 -20.02 -3.62 22.07
C ILE A 413 -20.93 -3.53 23.29
N GLU A 414 -21.55 -2.37 23.50
CA GLU A 414 -22.62 -2.15 24.51
C GLU A 414 -22.30 -2.73 25.91
N GLY A 415 -21.10 -2.45 26.44
CA GLY A 415 -20.72 -2.88 27.79
C GLY A 415 -20.06 -4.26 27.88
N LYS A 416 -19.93 -4.98 26.76
CA LYS A 416 -19.37 -6.34 26.72
C LYS A 416 -18.25 -6.47 25.71
N LEU A 417 -17.30 -7.33 26.00
CA LEU A 417 -16.30 -7.80 25.05
C LEU A 417 -16.84 -9.04 24.34
N ILE A 418 -16.98 -8.97 23.02
CA ILE A 418 -17.48 -10.05 22.18
C ILE A 418 -16.31 -10.59 21.38
N SER A 419 -16.07 -11.92 21.43
CA SER A 419 -15.05 -12.54 20.59
C SER A 419 -15.46 -12.44 19.12
N ILE A 420 -14.57 -11.87 18.29
CA ILE A 420 -14.77 -11.74 16.83
C ILE A 420 -13.82 -12.64 16.05
N PHE A 421 -12.75 -13.13 16.68
CA PHE A 421 -11.77 -14.01 16.06
C PHE A 421 -11.00 -14.79 17.12
N GLU A 422 -10.79 -16.08 16.86
CA GLU A 422 -9.97 -16.94 17.71
C GLU A 422 -9.14 -17.90 16.83
N ARG A 423 -7.84 -17.94 17.09
CA ARG A 423 -6.92 -18.89 16.47
C ARG A 423 -6.03 -19.50 17.53
N ASN A 424 -6.22 -20.80 17.77
CA ASN A 424 -5.58 -21.53 18.87
C ASN A 424 -4.22 -22.15 18.53
N HIS A 425 -3.87 -22.23 17.24
CA HIS A 425 -2.60 -22.77 16.76
C HIS A 425 -1.83 -21.74 15.94
N SER A 426 -0.53 -21.60 16.17
CA SER A 426 0.36 -20.89 15.26
C SER A 426 0.54 -21.71 13.99
N GLY A 427 0.56 -21.07 12.82
CA GLY A 427 1.03 -21.72 11.60
C GLY A 427 2.47 -22.24 11.73
N SER A 428 2.95 -22.98 10.72
CA SER A 428 4.35 -23.45 10.66
C SER A 428 5.39 -22.32 10.77
N GLU A 429 4.98 -21.08 10.52
CA GLU A 429 5.76 -19.88 10.77
C GLU A 429 5.64 -19.45 12.25
N LYS A 430 6.74 -19.58 13.00
CA LYS A 430 6.85 -18.94 14.31
C LYS A 430 6.81 -17.42 14.10
N ASN A 431 5.73 -16.76 14.50
CA ASN A 431 5.71 -15.30 14.64
C ASN A 431 6.70 -14.89 15.74
N VAL A 432 7.94 -14.63 15.33
CA VAL A 432 8.96 -14.04 16.19
C VAL A 432 8.62 -12.55 16.35
N PRO A 433 8.59 -12.01 17.57
CA PRO A 433 8.43 -10.57 17.77
C PRO A 433 9.49 -9.82 16.97
N ILE A 434 9.06 -8.90 16.10
CA ILE A 434 9.98 -8.23 15.16
C ILE A 434 10.60 -6.96 15.74
N PHE A 435 10.11 -6.50 16.89
CA PHE A 435 10.69 -5.40 17.65
C PHE A 435 11.83 -5.93 18.52
N LEU A 436 12.88 -6.42 17.87
CA LEU A 436 14.08 -6.94 18.54
C LEU A 436 14.96 -5.79 19.07
N PRO A 437 15.78 -6.05 20.11
CA PRO A 437 16.76 -5.09 20.62
C PRO A 437 17.73 -4.62 19.51
N LYS A 438 18.00 -3.31 19.47
CA LYS A 438 19.00 -2.72 18.53
C LYS A 438 20.44 -3.19 18.77
N THR A 439 20.72 -3.93 19.84
CA THR A 439 22.07 -4.38 20.19
C THR A 439 22.73 -5.24 19.12
N LEU A 440 21.96 -5.77 18.16
CA LEU A 440 22.45 -6.57 17.04
C LEU A 440 22.86 -5.77 15.79
N TYR A 441 22.49 -4.48 15.69
CA TYR A 441 22.67 -3.69 14.47
C TYR A 441 23.27 -2.31 14.74
N LYS A 442 24.03 -1.78 13.78
CA LYS A 442 24.46 -0.37 13.81
C LYS A 442 23.24 0.55 13.65
N SER A 443 23.30 1.77 14.19
CA SER A 443 22.28 2.78 13.89
C SER A 443 22.23 3.10 12.39
N PHE A 444 21.05 3.48 11.89
CA PHE A 444 20.89 3.96 10.52
C PHE A 444 21.69 5.26 10.33
N ASP A 445 22.59 5.29 9.36
CA ASP A 445 23.38 6.48 9.05
C ASP A 445 22.68 7.32 7.98
N TYR A 446 21.92 8.32 8.43
CA TYR A 446 21.21 9.21 7.52
C TYR A 446 22.16 10.11 6.71
N ALA A 447 23.33 10.47 7.26
CA ALA A 447 24.26 11.36 6.56
C ALA A 447 24.86 10.66 5.35
N ASP A 448 25.32 9.42 5.51
CA ASP A 448 25.85 8.61 4.42
C ASP A 448 24.73 8.21 3.43
N PHE A 449 23.56 7.79 3.92
CA PHE A 449 22.40 7.53 3.06
C PHE A 449 22.03 8.75 2.21
N LYS A 450 22.03 9.96 2.79
CA LYS A 450 21.74 11.20 2.07
C LYS A 450 22.77 11.47 0.97
N ILE A 451 24.06 11.24 1.23
CA ILE A 451 25.12 11.42 0.22
C ILE A 451 24.90 10.44 -0.95
N ARG A 452 24.66 9.15 -0.65
CA ARG A 452 24.37 8.15 -1.69
C ARG A 452 23.13 8.52 -2.50
N LEU A 453 22.05 8.91 -1.81
CA LEU A 453 20.82 9.35 -2.47
C LEU A 453 21.05 10.53 -3.41
N LEU A 454 21.79 11.55 -2.96
CA LEU A 454 22.10 12.72 -3.78
C LEU A 454 22.97 12.36 -4.99
N ASN A 455 23.96 11.50 -4.84
CA ASN A 455 24.81 11.06 -5.96
C ASN A 455 24.01 10.29 -7.01
N LEU A 456 23.13 9.38 -6.59
CA LEU A 456 22.27 8.62 -7.50
C LEU A 456 21.25 9.53 -8.22
N LEU A 457 20.71 10.53 -7.50
CA LEU A 457 19.83 11.53 -8.08
C LEU A 457 20.54 12.41 -9.12
N GLU A 458 21.78 12.80 -8.86
CA GLU A 458 22.58 13.64 -9.76
C GLU A 458 23.01 12.91 -11.02
N ASN A 459 23.28 11.59 -10.92
CA ASN A 459 23.67 10.74 -12.04
C ASN A 459 22.49 10.06 -12.75
N HIS A 460 21.24 10.38 -12.39
CA HIS A 460 20.03 9.75 -12.91
C HIS A 460 20.07 8.21 -12.85
N ASP A 461 20.62 7.66 -11.77
CA ASP A 461 20.91 6.23 -11.67
C ASP A 461 19.59 5.40 -11.68
N PRO A 462 19.47 4.39 -12.58
CA PRO A 462 18.28 3.56 -12.69
C PRO A 462 17.89 2.85 -11.38
N ALA A 463 18.84 2.57 -10.48
CA ALA A 463 18.57 1.94 -9.18
C ALA A 463 17.61 2.75 -8.31
N LEU A 464 17.50 4.07 -8.54
CA LEU A 464 16.60 4.94 -7.78
C LEU A 464 15.20 5.05 -8.38
N THR A 465 15.01 4.57 -9.61
CA THR A 465 13.81 4.77 -10.42
C THR A 465 12.54 4.44 -9.63
N ALA A 466 12.47 3.22 -9.08
CA ALA A 466 11.32 2.77 -8.29
C ALA A 466 11.02 3.70 -7.09
N ALA A 467 12.06 4.18 -6.41
CA ALA A 467 11.92 5.04 -5.23
C ALA A 467 11.33 6.42 -5.56
N ILE A 468 11.59 6.94 -6.77
CA ILE A 468 11.09 8.25 -7.23
C ILE A 468 9.77 8.18 -7.99
N LEU A 469 9.31 7.00 -8.42
CA LEU A 469 8.07 6.84 -9.19
C LEU A 469 6.85 7.54 -8.57
N PRO A 470 6.60 7.47 -7.24
CA PRO A 470 5.49 8.22 -6.66
C PRO A 470 5.60 9.73 -6.91
N LEU A 471 6.81 10.30 -6.82
CA LEU A 471 7.03 11.72 -7.09
C LEU A 471 6.84 12.07 -8.56
N ALA A 472 7.27 11.19 -9.46
CA ALA A 472 7.01 11.33 -10.90
C ALA A 472 5.51 11.49 -11.16
N ALA A 473 4.71 10.57 -10.61
CA ALA A 473 3.25 10.60 -10.72
C ALA A 473 2.62 11.89 -10.15
N TRP A 474 3.17 12.42 -9.05
CA TRP A 474 2.75 13.71 -8.49
C TRP A 474 3.09 14.89 -9.41
N CYS A 475 4.27 14.89 -10.02
CA CYS A 475 4.71 15.93 -10.96
C CYS A 475 3.81 15.99 -12.19
N GLU A 476 3.52 14.82 -12.78
CA GLU A 476 2.62 14.65 -13.93
C GLU A 476 1.21 15.17 -13.59
N ARG A 477 0.62 14.65 -12.50
CA ARG A 477 -0.73 15.03 -12.03
C ARG A 477 -0.87 16.54 -11.76
N THR A 478 0.18 17.19 -11.24
CA THR A 478 0.11 18.61 -10.86
C THR A 478 0.58 19.56 -11.96
N GLY A 479 1.10 19.04 -13.08
CA GLY A 479 1.64 19.84 -14.18
C GLY A 479 2.81 20.74 -13.79
N ARG A 480 3.47 20.49 -12.64
CA ARG A 480 4.54 21.34 -12.11
C ARG A 480 5.88 21.18 -12.84
N TYR A 481 5.97 20.21 -13.75
CA TYR A 481 7.13 19.92 -14.60
C TYR A 481 6.69 19.47 -16.01
N LYS A 482 5.84 20.26 -16.69
CA LYS A 482 5.52 20.05 -18.11
C LYS A 482 6.73 20.40 -18.97
N SER A 483 7.67 19.48 -19.19
CA SER A 483 8.46 19.50 -20.43
C SER A 483 7.71 18.72 -21.50
N SER A 484 8.01 19.01 -22.77
CA SER A 484 7.59 18.15 -23.88
C SER A 484 8.13 16.75 -23.64
N SER A 485 7.25 15.79 -23.39
CA SER A 485 7.49 14.45 -22.83
C SER A 485 7.84 14.43 -21.33
N ASP A 486 7.18 13.51 -20.62
CA ASP A 486 7.38 13.11 -19.22
C ASP A 486 8.80 12.56 -18.98
N SER A 487 9.83 13.38 -19.17
CA SER A 487 11.21 12.94 -19.02
C SER A 487 11.51 12.71 -17.54
N ILE A 488 11.85 11.46 -17.21
CA ILE A 488 12.20 11.05 -15.85
C ILE A 488 13.38 11.88 -15.29
N GLU A 489 14.25 12.40 -16.16
CA GLU A 489 15.34 13.34 -15.84
C GLU A 489 14.84 14.57 -15.08
N SER A 490 13.71 15.17 -15.50
CA SER A 490 13.14 16.34 -14.82
C SER A 490 12.67 16.02 -13.39
N VAL A 491 12.21 14.78 -13.17
CA VAL A 491 11.81 14.26 -11.86
C VAL A 491 13.04 14.01 -10.99
N PHE A 492 14.12 13.45 -11.56
CA PHE A 492 15.39 13.30 -10.87
C PHE A 492 15.92 14.67 -10.40
N ASP A 493 15.92 15.68 -11.26
CA ASP A 493 16.32 17.05 -10.90
C ASP A 493 15.45 17.65 -9.79
N TYR A 494 14.14 17.38 -9.84
CA TYR A 494 13.23 17.83 -8.79
C TYR A 494 13.49 17.13 -7.46
N ALA A 495 13.63 15.81 -7.49
CA ALA A 495 13.95 14.99 -6.32
C ALA A 495 15.31 15.42 -5.73
N TYR A 496 16.31 15.70 -6.56
CA TYR A 496 17.61 16.24 -6.15
C TYR A 496 17.47 17.57 -5.41
N LYS A 497 16.75 18.54 -6.00
CA LYS A 497 16.47 19.83 -5.36
C LYS A 497 15.68 19.67 -4.05
N MET A 498 14.78 18.70 -3.97
CA MET A 498 14.01 18.40 -2.76
C MET A 498 14.89 17.78 -1.67
N ALA A 499 15.75 16.82 -2.01
CA ALA A 499 16.65 16.14 -1.08
C ALA A 499 17.76 17.06 -0.52
N LYS A 500 18.14 18.12 -1.27
CA LYS A 500 19.06 19.15 -0.79
C LYS A 500 18.47 20.03 0.32
N LYS A 501 17.19 20.38 0.23
CA LYS A 501 16.45 21.21 1.22
C LYS A 501 16.24 20.45 2.53
#